data_AF-A0A369JJB5-F1
#
_entry.id   AF-A0A369JJB5-F1
#
_cell.length_a   1.000
_cell.length_b   1.000
_cell.length_c   1.000
_cell.angle_alpha   90.00
_cell.angle_beta   90.00
_cell.angle_gamma   90.00
#
_symmetry.space_group_name_H-M   'P 1'
#
loop_
_entity.id
_entity.type
_entity.pdbx_description
1 polymer ?
#
loop_
_entity_poly.entity_id
_entity_poly.type
_entity_poly.pdbx_seq_one_letter_code
_entity_poly.pdbx_strand_id
1 'polypeptide(L)'
;MASPTPVQSFLGGIGLSIPVHTLLLLNGNVFGISGFLHRAIRGGKEALFAVGGIVLGGAFVGLLERGGPKPFGFGLPQILASGFLVGLGSKLSSGCTSGHMICGISRFSLRSIVATSTFFVTGVITANVLHRDLPPIGDMDWTLGPSGKYLLALQAIPLAISLVLAFTAPPIQLATDDKPRPPRTPLRALEFVSSGLEFALALRLSNLTESTRVLSFLLLPFHSAFDPSLAFLAAGALPVSIILYQFYRGSEKPLLGGAWSVPKGGPIDAKLIIGAAIFGVGWGMAGICPGPGLVNFGRALAGGAGIGPAAGWLAAVAVGGLLA
;
A
#
# COMPACT_ATOMS: atom_id res chain seq x y z
N MET A 1 14.20 5.16 22.45
CA MET A 1 12.84 4.59 22.26
C MET A 1 12.27 5.14 20.96
N ALA A 2 11.41 4.41 20.26
CA ALA A 2 10.74 4.96 19.08
C ALA A 2 9.58 5.87 19.55
N SER A 3 9.51 7.10 19.05
CA SER A 3 8.44 8.06 19.36
C SER A 3 7.33 7.99 18.33
N PRO A 4 6.05 7.78 18.69
CA PRO A 4 4.94 7.85 17.74
C PRO A 4 4.92 9.16 16.97
N THR A 5 4.50 9.14 15.70
CA THR A 5 4.50 10.34 14.83
C THR A 5 3.09 10.62 14.27
N PRO A 6 2.15 11.16 15.06
CA PRO A 6 0.75 11.33 14.66
C PRO A 6 0.57 12.18 13.39
N VAL A 7 1.19 13.38 13.35
CA VAL A 7 1.04 14.34 12.24
C VAL A 7 1.61 13.77 10.94
N GLN A 8 2.79 13.16 11.02
CA GLN A 8 3.45 12.52 9.88
C GLN A 8 2.58 11.40 9.31
N SER A 9 2.00 10.58 10.20
CA SER A 9 1.14 9.45 9.82
C SER A 9 -0.17 9.90 9.19
N PHE A 10 -0.81 10.91 9.77
CA PHE A 10 -2.05 11.49 9.26
C PHE A 10 -1.87 12.09 7.86
N LEU A 11 -0.86 12.93 7.67
CA LEU A 11 -0.56 13.55 6.37
C LEU A 11 -0.13 12.51 5.33
N GLY A 12 0.66 11.51 5.75
CA GLY A 12 0.96 10.36 4.88
C GLY A 12 -0.30 9.58 4.49
N GLY A 13 -1.26 9.42 5.40
CA GLY A 13 -2.57 8.81 5.10
C GLY A 13 -3.37 9.56 4.04
N ILE A 14 -3.42 10.89 4.12
CA ILE A 14 -4.02 11.74 3.07
C ILE A 14 -3.28 11.49 1.75
N GLY A 15 -1.95 11.53 1.76
CA GLY A 15 -1.11 11.28 0.58
C GLY A 15 -1.27 9.89 -0.04
N LEU A 16 -1.69 8.87 0.71
CA LEU A 16 -2.00 7.54 0.15
C LEU A 16 -3.33 7.52 -0.62
N SER A 17 -4.27 8.41 -0.29
CA SER A 17 -5.62 8.41 -0.86
C SER A 17 -5.67 8.99 -2.26
N ILE A 18 -4.83 9.99 -2.51
CA ILE A 18 -4.74 10.73 -3.77
C ILE A 18 -4.35 9.81 -4.95
N PRO A 19 -3.19 9.11 -4.94
CA PRO A 19 -2.78 8.25 -6.05
C PRO A 19 -3.70 7.05 -6.26
N VAL A 20 -4.37 6.58 -5.19
CA VAL A 20 -5.39 5.54 -5.28
C VAL A 20 -6.58 6.03 -6.10
N HIS A 21 -6.98 7.29 -5.90
CA HIS A 21 -8.11 7.89 -6.59
C HIS A 21 -7.77 8.35 -8.02
N THR A 22 -6.61 8.97 -8.25
CA THR A 22 -6.21 9.39 -9.60
C THR A 22 -6.05 8.19 -10.53
N LEU A 23 -5.43 7.10 -10.05
CA LEU A 23 -5.28 5.88 -10.84
C LEU A 23 -6.63 5.23 -11.19
N LEU A 24 -7.58 5.31 -10.26
CA LEU A 24 -8.95 4.86 -10.49
C LEU A 24 -9.61 5.68 -11.61
N LEU A 25 -9.55 7.00 -11.55
CA LEU A 25 -10.19 7.88 -12.54
C LEU A 25 -9.53 7.81 -13.92
N LEU A 26 -8.18 7.83 -13.94
CA LEU A 26 -7.42 7.91 -15.17
C LEU A 26 -7.34 6.57 -15.89
N ASN A 27 -7.04 5.49 -15.17
CA ASN A 27 -6.78 4.17 -15.77
C ASN A 27 -7.91 3.16 -15.55
N GLY A 28 -8.82 3.42 -14.61
CA GLY A 28 -9.92 2.52 -14.27
C GLY A 28 -9.50 1.37 -13.37
N ASN A 29 -8.36 1.50 -12.69
CA ASN A 29 -7.73 0.42 -11.95
C ASN A 29 -7.81 0.65 -10.43
N VAL A 30 -8.10 -0.40 -9.69
CA VAL A 30 -7.97 -0.41 -8.22
C VAL A 30 -6.49 -0.52 -7.86
N PHE A 31 -6.02 0.34 -6.94
CA PHE A 31 -4.64 0.34 -6.46
C PHE A 31 -4.34 -0.84 -5.49
N GLY A 32 -4.39 -2.06 -6.01
CA GLY A 32 -4.09 -3.29 -5.27
C GLY A 32 -2.64 -3.73 -5.49
N ILE A 33 -1.75 -3.48 -4.51
CA ILE A 33 -0.31 -3.71 -4.68
C ILE A 33 0.01 -5.18 -4.90
N SER A 34 -0.61 -6.10 -4.15
CA SER A 34 -0.41 -7.55 -4.35
C SER A 34 -0.87 -7.98 -5.75
N GLY A 35 -1.96 -7.39 -6.26
CA GLY A 35 -2.47 -7.62 -7.61
C GLY A 35 -1.54 -7.06 -8.69
N PHE A 36 -0.90 -5.91 -8.47
CA PHE A 36 0.13 -5.39 -9.38
C PHE A 36 1.37 -6.28 -9.35
N LEU A 37 1.89 -6.64 -8.18
CA LEU A 37 3.06 -7.49 -8.06
C LEU A 37 2.89 -8.82 -8.81
N HIS A 38 1.78 -9.52 -8.57
CA HIS A 38 1.49 -10.79 -9.25
C HIS A 38 1.29 -10.62 -10.76
N ARG A 39 0.62 -9.56 -11.22
CA ARG A 39 0.48 -9.28 -12.66
C ARG A 39 1.81 -8.91 -13.31
N ALA A 40 2.68 -8.19 -12.63
CA ALA A 40 4.02 -7.83 -13.11
C ALA A 40 4.87 -9.10 -13.32
N ILE A 41 4.82 -10.04 -12.36
CA ILE A 41 5.52 -11.34 -12.46
C ILE A 41 5.03 -12.16 -13.66
N ARG A 42 3.73 -12.08 -13.98
CA ARG A 42 3.15 -12.73 -15.17
C ARG A 42 3.34 -11.94 -16.49
N GLY A 43 4.17 -10.89 -16.50
CA GLY A 43 4.48 -10.10 -17.71
C GLY A 43 3.50 -8.95 -18.03
N GLY A 44 2.64 -8.56 -17.09
CA GLY A 44 1.72 -7.44 -17.26
C GLY A 44 2.44 -6.08 -17.24
N LYS A 45 2.57 -5.43 -18.40
CA LYS A 45 3.30 -4.15 -18.58
C LYS A 45 2.83 -3.03 -17.63
N GLU A 46 1.52 -2.84 -17.52
CA GLU A 46 0.93 -1.80 -16.64
C GLU A 46 1.25 -2.03 -15.17
N ALA A 47 1.18 -3.30 -14.75
CA ALA A 47 1.50 -3.69 -13.39
C ALA A 47 3.01 -3.53 -13.11
N LEU A 48 3.86 -3.78 -14.11
CA LEU A 48 5.29 -3.52 -14.02
C LEU A 48 5.60 -2.04 -13.84
N PHE A 49 4.89 -1.13 -14.55
CA PHE A 49 5.02 0.30 -14.34
C PHE A 49 4.60 0.74 -12.92
N ALA A 50 3.51 0.17 -12.40
CA ALA A 50 3.06 0.47 -11.03
C ALA A 50 4.09 0.01 -9.97
N VAL A 51 4.56 -1.24 -10.08
CA VAL A 51 5.57 -1.81 -9.18
C VAL A 51 6.89 -1.05 -9.32
N GLY A 52 7.31 -0.76 -10.55
CA GLY A 52 8.49 0.03 -10.86
C GLY A 52 8.42 1.42 -10.26
N GLY A 53 7.28 2.11 -10.35
CA GLY A 53 7.06 3.42 -9.71
C GLY A 53 7.24 3.37 -8.20
N ILE A 54 6.73 2.34 -7.53
CA ILE A 54 6.88 2.18 -6.07
C ILE A 54 8.36 1.92 -5.70
N VAL A 55 9.05 1.05 -6.43
CA VAL A 55 10.48 0.75 -6.20
C VAL A 55 11.34 1.97 -6.49
N LEU A 56 11.06 2.72 -7.57
CA LEU A 56 11.74 3.98 -7.90
C LEU A 56 11.52 5.04 -6.82
N GLY A 57 10.29 5.19 -6.31
CA GLY A 57 10.00 6.08 -5.20
C GLY A 57 10.76 5.68 -3.92
N GLY A 58 10.85 4.38 -3.64
CA GLY A 58 11.68 3.85 -2.55
C GLY A 58 13.18 4.15 -2.74
N ALA A 59 13.71 3.95 -3.95
CA ALA A 59 15.10 4.27 -4.26
C ALA A 59 15.39 5.76 -4.09
N PHE A 60 14.48 6.62 -4.57
CA PHE A 60 14.58 8.06 -4.40
C PHE A 60 14.59 8.48 -2.92
N VAL A 61 13.73 7.88 -2.09
CA VAL A 61 13.76 8.05 -0.63
C VAL A 61 15.11 7.61 -0.05
N GLY A 62 15.64 6.46 -0.47
CA GLY A 62 16.94 5.97 0.01
C GLY A 62 18.10 6.92 -0.32
N LEU A 63 18.07 7.54 -1.51
CA LEU A 63 19.02 8.58 -1.91
C LEU A 63 18.85 9.87 -1.08
N LEU A 64 17.61 10.31 -0.88
CA LEU A 64 17.29 11.52 -0.11
C LEU A 64 17.73 11.40 1.35
N GLU A 65 17.48 10.26 1.97
CA GLU A 65 17.84 9.98 3.37
C GLU A 65 19.28 9.47 3.54
N ARG A 66 19.99 9.23 2.42
CA ARG A 66 21.34 8.64 2.38
C ARG A 66 21.43 7.35 3.21
N GLY A 67 20.41 6.49 3.11
CA GLY A 67 20.29 5.30 3.94
C GLY A 67 19.38 4.22 3.36
N GLY A 68 19.66 2.97 3.75
CA GLY A 68 18.80 1.82 3.45
C GLY A 68 17.66 1.65 4.47
N PRO A 69 16.75 0.70 4.26
CA PRO A 69 15.76 0.33 5.27
C PRO A 69 16.49 -0.17 6.53
N LYS A 70 15.89 0.06 7.70
CA LYS A 70 16.41 -0.55 8.92
C LYS A 70 16.41 -2.07 8.75
N PRO A 71 17.46 -2.77 9.19
CA PRO A 71 17.49 -4.22 9.13
C PRO A 71 16.25 -4.80 9.80
N PHE A 72 15.62 -5.77 9.15
CA PHE A 72 14.57 -6.54 9.78
C PHE A 72 15.18 -7.22 11.02
N GLY A 73 14.67 -6.94 12.21
CA GLY A 73 15.13 -7.54 13.46
C GLY A 73 14.76 -9.03 13.60
N PHE A 74 14.55 -9.73 12.48
CA PHE A 74 14.05 -11.10 12.42
C PHE A 74 15.06 -12.00 11.72
N GLY A 75 15.08 -13.27 12.10
CA GLY A 75 15.86 -14.28 11.38
C GLY A 75 15.33 -14.49 9.96
N LEU A 76 16.21 -14.91 9.04
CA LEU A 76 15.86 -15.20 7.65
C LEU A 76 14.65 -16.15 7.50
N PRO A 77 14.49 -17.23 8.30
CA PRO A 77 13.32 -18.10 8.20
C PRO A 77 11.99 -17.38 8.43
N GLN A 78 11.93 -16.46 9.39
CA GLN A 78 10.73 -15.67 9.69
C GLN A 78 10.43 -14.66 8.58
N ILE A 79 11.47 -14.06 7.98
CA ILE A 79 11.32 -13.16 6.83
C ILE A 79 10.72 -13.93 5.65
N LEU A 80 11.27 -15.09 5.31
CA LEU A 80 10.77 -15.90 4.19
C LEU A 80 9.35 -16.44 4.47
N ALA A 81 9.11 -16.96 5.68
CA ALA A 81 7.79 -17.49 6.07
C ALA A 81 6.71 -16.39 6.05
N SER A 82 6.99 -15.22 6.61
CA SER A 82 6.04 -14.10 6.60
C SER A 82 5.72 -13.62 5.17
N GLY A 83 6.75 -13.47 4.33
CA GLY A 83 6.56 -13.10 2.92
C GLY A 83 5.71 -14.13 2.17
N PHE A 84 6.00 -15.42 2.34
CA PHE A 84 5.24 -16.51 1.73
C PHE A 84 3.76 -16.48 2.12
N LEU A 85 3.46 -16.37 3.42
CA LEU A 85 2.09 -16.31 3.94
C LEU A 85 1.35 -15.05 3.45
N VAL A 86 2.02 -13.90 3.43
CA VAL A 86 1.45 -12.65 2.86
C VAL A 86 1.12 -12.82 1.38
N GLY A 87 2.02 -13.44 0.60
CA GLY A 87 1.80 -13.76 -0.80
C GLY A 87 0.58 -14.66 -1.02
N LEU A 88 0.57 -15.82 -0.37
CA LEU A 88 -0.48 -16.84 -0.44
C LEU A 88 -1.84 -16.25 -0.01
N GLY A 89 -1.89 -15.61 1.17
CA GLY A 89 -3.11 -15.05 1.72
C GLY A 89 -3.68 -13.90 0.89
N SER A 90 -2.82 -13.02 0.36
CA SER A 90 -3.28 -11.91 -0.49
C SER A 90 -3.87 -12.39 -1.82
N LYS A 91 -3.37 -13.51 -2.35
CA LYS A 91 -3.89 -14.11 -3.56
C LYS A 91 -5.23 -14.82 -3.31
N LEU A 92 -5.32 -15.62 -2.26
CA LEU A 92 -6.56 -16.32 -1.88
C LEU A 92 -7.71 -15.35 -1.58
N SER A 93 -7.42 -14.25 -0.86
CA SER A 93 -8.41 -13.19 -0.58
C SER A 93 -8.69 -12.26 -1.77
N SER A 94 -7.90 -12.35 -2.85
CA SER A 94 -7.95 -11.45 -4.01
C SER A 94 -7.73 -9.97 -3.65
N GLY A 95 -6.82 -9.70 -2.72
CA GLY A 95 -6.50 -8.35 -2.27
C GLY A 95 -5.47 -8.32 -1.15
N CYS A 96 -5.02 -7.12 -0.79
CA CYS A 96 -4.19 -6.85 0.39
C CYS A 96 -4.76 -5.62 1.10
N THR A 97 -4.04 -5.07 2.08
CA THR A 97 -4.46 -3.86 2.83
C THR A 97 -4.84 -2.70 1.90
N SER A 98 -4.06 -2.38 0.85
CA SER A 98 -4.42 -1.28 -0.06
C SER A 98 -5.71 -1.55 -0.85
N GLY A 99 -5.97 -2.82 -1.20
CA GLY A 99 -7.16 -3.23 -1.95
C GLY A 99 -8.43 -3.39 -1.10
N HIS A 100 -8.34 -4.01 0.07
CA HIS A 100 -9.48 -4.26 0.95
C HIS A 100 -9.72 -3.12 1.95
N MET A 101 -8.67 -2.56 2.56
CA MET A 101 -8.84 -1.48 3.52
C MET A 101 -9.07 -0.15 2.79
N ILE A 102 -8.06 0.39 2.10
CA ILE A 102 -8.16 1.73 1.48
C ILE A 102 -9.21 1.73 0.35
N CYS A 103 -9.03 0.88 -0.67
CA CYS A 103 -9.96 0.86 -1.80
C CYS A 103 -11.28 0.15 -1.48
N GLY A 104 -11.31 -0.82 -0.56
CA GLY A 104 -12.49 -1.67 -0.35
C GLY A 104 -13.51 -1.03 0.59
N ILE A 105 -13.04 -0.51 1.73
CA ILE A 105 -13.90 0.16 2.73
C ILE A 105 -14.46 1.47 2.15
N SER A 106 -13.68 2.20 1.36
CA SER A 106 -14.14 3.45 0.72
C SER A 106 -15.35 3.28 -0.21
N ARG A 107 -15.58 2.04 -0.67
CA ARG A 107 -16.69 1.64 -1.52
C ARG A 107 -17.85 1.01 -0.75
N PHE A 108 -17.75 0.97 0.58
CA PHE A 108 -18.66 0.23 1.47
C PHE A 108 -18.84 -1.25 1.09
N SER A 109 -17.77 -1.89 0.60
CA SER A 109 -17.82 -3.30 0.22
C SER A 109 -17.81 -4.20 1.46
N LEU A 110 -18.93 -4.87 1.74
CA LEU A 110 -19.02 -5.83 2.86
C LEU A 110 -17.94 -6.92 2.79
N ARG A 111 -17.67 -7.44 1.59
CA ARG A 111 -16.55 -8.38 1.33
C ARG A 111 -15.21 -7.85 1.86
N SER A 112 -14.94 -6.57 1.64
CA SER A 112 -13.66 -5.95 2.04
C SER A 112 -13.62 -5.62 3.52
N ILE A 113 -14.76 -5.27 4.13
CA ILE A 113 -14.88 -5.10 5.58
C ILE A 113 -14.58 -6.43 6.28
N VAL A 114 -15.24 -7.51 5.86
CA VAL A 114 -15.02 -8.86 6.43
C VAL A 114 -13.56 -9.31 6.27
N ALA A 115 -12.98 -9.15 5.08
CA ALA A 115 -11.58 -9.47 4.86
C ALA A 115 -10.65 -8.65 5.78
N THR A 116 -10.91 -7.34 5.91
CA THR A 116 -10.12 -6.42 6.75
C THR A 116 -10.20 -6.78 8.22
N SER A 117 -11.41 -7.02 8.74
CA SER A 117 -11.58 -7.47 10.12
C SER A 117 -10.86 -8.81 10.36
N THR A 118 -10.95 -9.74 9.42
CA THR A 118 -10.33 -11.07 9.57
C THR A 118 -8.81 -10.97 9.64
N PHE A 119 -8.16 -10.33 8.67
CA PHE A 119 -6.70 -10.23 8.70
C PHE A 119 -6.18 -9.34 9.84
N PHE A 120 -6.96 -8.36 10.26
CA PHE A 120 -6.58 -7.49 11.37
C PHE A 120 -6.58 -8.28 12.68
N VAL A 121 -7.64 -9.05 12.95
CA VAL A 121 -7.74 -9.90 14.14
C VAL A 121 -6.62 -10.95 14.16
N THR A 122 -6.39 -11.68 13.06
CA THR A 122 -5.31 -12.68 13.04
C THR A 122 -3.93 -12.05 13.13
N GLY A 123 -3.74 -10.85 12.58
CA GLY A 123 -2.53 -10.05 12.76
C GLY A 123 -2.27 -9.65 14.20
N VAL A 124 -3.30 -9.12 14.89
CA VAL A 124 -3.24 -8.78 16.32
C VAL A 124 -2.84 -10.01 17.14
N ILE A 125 -3.52 -11.15 16.93
CA ILE A 125 -3.23 -12.39 17.64
C ILE A 125 -1.78 -12.81 17.41
N THR A 126 -1.33 -12.83 16.16
CA THR A 126 0.03 -13.28 15.80
C THR A 126 1.11 -12.37 16.38
N ALA A 127 0.92 -11.04 16.30
CA ALA A 127 1.86 -10.08 16.87
C ALA A 127 1.94 -10.20 18.39
N ASN A 128 0.79 -10.36 19.06
CA ASN A 128 0.73 -10.58 20.50
C ASN A 128 1.33 -11.92 20.93
N VAL A 129 1.46 -12.90 20.05
CA VAL A 129 2.13 -14.18 20.37
C VAL A 129 3.64 -14.07 20.18
N LEU A 130 4.10 -13.38 19.13
CA LEU A 130 5.51 -13.39 18.72
C LEU A 130 6.33 -12.19 19.20
N HIS A 131 5.70 -11.06 19.54
CA HIS A 131 6.39 -9.78 19.73
C HIS A 131 6.05 -9.08 21.06
N ARG A 132 5.77 -9.85 22.12
CA ARG A 132 5.49 -9.29 23.46
C ARG A 132 6.68 -8.52 24.04
N ASP A 133 7.90 -8.87 23.64
CA ASP A 133 9.12 -8.29 24.20
C ASP A 133 9.55 -6.99 23.51
N LEU A 134 8.70 -6.38 22.69
CA LEU A 134 9.02 -5.11 22.04
C LEU A 134 9.24 -4.01 23.10
N PRO A 135 10.26 -3.15 22.92
CA PRO A 135 10.59 -2.13 23.89
C PRO A 135 9.49 -1.06 23.99
N PRO A 136 9.30 -0.44 25.16
CA PRO A 136 8.36 0.66 25.33
C PRO A 136 8.63 1.82 24.38
N ILE A 137 7.55 2.48 23.95
CA ILE A 137 7.63 3.68 23.11
C ILE A 137 7.88 4.92 23.98
N GLY A 138 8.47 5.95 23.36
CA GLY A 138 8.65 7.26 23.99
C GLY A 138 7.45 8.18 23.79
N ASP A 139 7.63 9.45 24.15
CA ASP A 139 6.61 10.49 23.94
C ASP A 139 6.25 10.69 22.46
N MET A 140 5.02 11.15 22.23
CA MET A 140 4.53 11.46 20.88
C MET A 140 5.26 12.67 20.29
N ASP A 141 5.82 12.48 19.10
CA ASP A 141 6.42 13.55 18.30
C ASP A 141 5.38 14.11 17.31
N TRP A 142 4.93 15.33 17.57
CA TRP A 142 3.95 16.05 16.74
C TRP A 142 4.60 16.80 15.57
N THR A 143 5.91 16.66 15.38
CA THR A 143 6.62 17.29 14.26
C THR A 143 6.57 16.42 13.00
N LEU A 144 6.95 17.00 11.86
CA LEU A 144 7.15 16.27 10.61
C LEU A 144 8.51 15.56 10.52
N GLY A 145 9.34 15.67 11.56
CA GLY A 145 10.73 15.22 11.52
C GLY A 145 11.59 15.95 10.47
N PRO A 146 12.86 15.54 10.31
CA PRO A 146 13.81 16.22 9.42
C PRO A 146 13.44 16.05 7.94
N SER A 147 13.03 14.84 7.54
CA SER A 147 12.74 14.51 6.14
C SER A 147 11.28 14.73 5.74
N GLY A 148 10.34 14.87 6.68
CA GLY A 148 8.91 14.87 6.36
C GLY A 148 8.47 16.08 5.54
N LYS A 149 9.08 17.26 5.74
CA LYS A 149 8.80 18.44 4.90
C LYS A 149 9.17 18.20 3.44
N TYR A 150 10.32 17.57 3.20
CA TYR A 150 10.76 17.22 1.85
C TYR A 150 9.87 16.14 1.23
N LEU A 151 9.57 15.07 1.97
CA LEU A 151 8.69 14.00 1.50
C LEU A 151 7.27 14.48 1.20
N LEU A 152 6.76 15.44 1.96
CA LEU A 152 5.47 16.08 1.70
C LEU A 152 5.53 16.98 0.47
N ALA A 153 6.54 17.84 0.36
CA ALA A 153 6.70 18.72 -0.80
C ALA A 153 6.92 17.95 -2.11
N LEU A 154 7.67 16.85 -2.05
CA LEU A 154 7.98 16.01 -3.21
C LEU A 154 6.74 15.27 -3.75
N GLN A 155 5.69 15.07 -2.95
CA GLN A 155 4.42 14.53 -3.45
C GLN A 155 3.72 15.49 -4.42
N ALA A 156 4.02 16.78 -4.39
CA ALA A 156 3.44 17.75 -5.33
C ALA A 156 3.82 17.46 -6.78
N ILE A 157 4.98 16.84 -7.03
CA ILE A 157 5.47 16.53 -8.38
C ILE A 157 4.61 15.44 -9.07
N PRO A 158 4.49 14.21 -8.53
CA PRO A 158 3.63 13.20 -9.13
C PRO A 158 2.15 13.61 -9.08
N LEU A 159 1.74 14.36 -8.06
CA LEU A 159 0.38 14.92 -8.04
C LEU A 159 0.14 15.88 -9.21
N ALA A 160 1.07 16.80 -9.49
CA ALA A 160 0.96 17.72 -10.61
C ALA A 160 0.91 16.97 -11.95
N ILE A 161 1.69 15.89 -12.11
CA ILE A 161 1.63 15.02 -13.29
C ILE A 161 0.22 14.43 -13.44
N SER A 162 -0.32 13.82 -12.36
CA SER A 162 -1.64 13.20 -12.36
C SER A 162 -2.76 14.21 -12.63
N LEU A 163 -2.65 15.44 -12.11
CA LEU A 163 -3.58 16.54 -12.38
C LEU A 163 -3.49 16.99 -13.83
N VAL A 164 -2.30 17.19 -14.38
CA VAL A 164 -2.11 17.55 -15.80
C VAL A 164 -2.71 16.46 -16.70
N LEU A 165 -2.52 15.18 -16.39
CA LEU A 165 -3.16 14.08 -17.10
C LEU A 165 -4.68 14.13 -17.01
N ALA A 166 -5.24 14.48 -15.85
CA ALA A 166 -6.69 14.63 -15.67
C ALA A 166 -7.27 15.80 -16.46
N PHE A 167 -6.59 16.96 -16.51
CA PHE A 167 -7.05 18.14 -17.24
C PHE A 167 -6.83 18.05 -18.76
N THR A 168 -5.78 17.36 -19.20
CA THR A 168 -5.50 17.14 -20.62
C THR A 168 -6.25 15.95 -21.21
N ALA A 169 -6.81 15.08 -20.35
CA ALA A 169 -7.70 14.03 -20.80
C ALA A 169 -9.01 14.64 -21.34
N PRO A 170 -9.52 14.14 -22.48
CA PRO A 170 -10.77 14.64 -23.03
C PRO A 170 -11.89 14.45 -21.99
N PRO A 171 -12.77 15.46 -21.82
CA PRO A 171 -13.77 15.49 -20.76
C PRO A 171 -14.60 14.21 -20.72
N ILE A 172 -15.13 13.91 -19.53
CA ILE A 172 -16.08 12.82 -19.31
C ILE A 172 -17.25 13.05 -20.26
N GLN A 173 -17.25 12.35 -21.40
CA GLN A 173 -18.34 12.43 -22.35
C GLN A 173 -19.51 11.69 -21.69
N LEU A 174 -20.55 12.46 -21.35
CA LEU A 174 -21.84 11.94 -20.91
C LEU A 174 -22.24 10.77 -21.81
N ALA A 175 -22.71 9.71 -21.18
CA ALA A 175 -23.17 8.37 -21.60
C ALA A 175 -23.59 8.06 -23.06
N THR A 176 -23.61 8.98 -24.02
CA THR A 176 -24.13 8.80 -25.38
C THR A 176 -23.18 8.09 -26.34
N ASP A 177 -21.89 7.94 -26.00
CA ASP A 177 -20.90 7.23 -26.83
C ASP A 177 -20.64 5.83 -26.25
N ASP A 178 -21.25 4.81 -26.87
CA ASP A 178 -21.19 3.40 -26.43
C ASP A 178 -19.84 2.73 -26.69
N LYS A 179 -18.94 3.37 -27.44
CA LYS A 179 -17.66 2.77 -27.82
C LYS A 179 -16.58 3.02 -26.75
N PRO A 180 -15.92 1.96 -26.23
CA PRO A 180 -14.79 2.12 -25.33
C PRO A 180 -13.65 2.90 -25.99
N ARG A 181 -13.12 3.94 -25.33
CA ARG A 181 -11.94 4.68 -25.83
C ARG A 181 -10.73 3.74 -25.90
N PRO A 182 -9.94 3.76 -27.00
CA PRO A 182 -8.72 2.98 -27.08
C PRO A 182 -7.73 3.40 -25.99
N PRO A 183 -6.99 2.45 -25.38
CA PRO A 183 -6.09 2.76 -24.27
C PRO A 183 -4.92 3.63 -24.75
N ARG A 184 -4.72 4.77 -24.10
CA ARG A 184 -3.56 5.65 -24.34
C ARG A 184 -2.34 5.14 -23.57
N THR A 185 -1.71 4.09 -24.09
CA THR A 185 -0.62 3.34 -23.43
C THR A 185 0.47 4.20 -22.77
N PRO A 186 1.07 5.23 -23.41
CA PRO A 186 2.13 6.01 -22.76
C PRO A 186 1.62 6.87 -21.60
N LEU A 187 0.44 7.46 -21.71
CA LEU A 187 -0.16 8.27 -20.63
C LEU A 187 -0.60 7.39 -19.47
N ARG A 188 -1.18 6.21 -19.76
CA ARG A 188 -1.52 5.20 -18.73
C ARG A 188 -0.27 4.76 -17.98
N ALA A 189 0.83 4.49 -18.67
CA ALA A 189 2.10 4.11 -18.07
C ALA A 189 2.67 5.22 -17.17
N LEU A 190 2.62 6.46 -17.64
CA LEU A 190 3.04 7.62 -16.86
C LEU A 190 2.22 7.74 -15.57
N GLU A 191 0.90 7.57 -15.64
CA GLU A 191 0.05 7.56 -14.44
C GLU A 191 0.44 6.43 -13.48
N PHE A 192 0.62 5.19 -13.96
CA PHE A 192 1.03 4.08 -13.09
C PHE A 192 2.35 4.35 -12.35
N VAL A 193 3.34 4.93 -13.05
CA VAL A 193 4.62 5.31 -12.43
C VAL A 193 4.42 6.45 -11.43
N SER A 194 3.66 7.48 -11.81
CA SER A 194 3.36 8.65 -10.99
C SER A 194 2.65 8.27 -9.69
N SER A 195 1.53 7.52 -9.78
CA SER A 195 0.79 7.05 -8.62
C SER A 195 1.64 6.11 -7.74
N GLY A 196 2.49 5.28 -8.35
CA GLY A 196 3.41 4.41 -7.63
C GLY A 196 4.45 5.19 -6.82
N LEU A 197 5.01 6.25 -7.41
CA LEU A 197 5.99 7.12 -6.76
C LEU A 197 5.34 7.92 -5.62
N GLU A 198 4.17 8.52 -5.87
CA GLU A 198 3.41 9.24 -4.85
C GLU A 198 3.05 8.33 -3.66
N PHE A 199 2.57 7.12 -3.94
CA PHE A 199 2.25 6.13 -2.92
C PHE A 199 3.49 5.73 -2.10
N ALA A 200 4.65 5.57 -2.74
CA ALA A 200 5.91 5.27 -2.05
C ALA A 200 6.36 6.41 -1.12
N LEU A 201 6.26 7.67 -1.59
CA LEU A 201 6.56 8.85 -0.78
C LEU A 201 5.62 8.95 0.43
N ALA A 202 4.32 8.72 0.23
CA ALA A 202 3.31 8.73 1.29
C ALA A 202 3.51 7.60 2.31
N LEU A 203 3.90 6.40 1.87
CA LEU A 203 4.28 5.28 2.76
C LEU A 203 5.52 5.59 3.60
N ARG A 204 6.51 6.28 3.03
CA ARG A 204 7.67 6.74 3.80
C ARG A 204 7.29 7.86 4.76
N LEU A 205 6.52 8.86 4.30
CA LEU A 205 6.05 9.97 5.12
C LEU A 205 5.27 9.47 6.32
N SER A 206 4.46 8.42 6.18
CA SER A 206 3.72 7.84 7.31
C SER A 206 4.53 6.89 8.21
N ASN A 207 5.82 6.68 7.92
CA ASN A 207 6.67 5.69 8.60
C ASN A 207 6.14 4.24 8.54
N LEU A 208 5.19 3.90 7.67
CA LEU A 208 4.71 2.52 7.48
C LEU A 208 5.70 1.59 6.77
N THR A 209 6.79 2.17 6.28
CA THR A 209 7.97 1.44 5.82
C THR A 209 8.70 0.74 6.97
N GLU A 210 8.54 1.18 8.21
CA GLU A 210 9.19 0.59 9.37
C GLU A 210 8.28 -0.50 9.98
N SER A 211 8.71 -1.76 9.90
CA SER A 211 7.90 -2.90 10.37
C SER A 211 7.58 -2.86 11.87
N THR A 212 8.49 -2.34 12.67
CA THR A 212 8.31 -2.23 14.13
C THR A 212 7.14 -1.31 14.48
N ARG A 213 6.88 -0.25 13.71
CA ARG A 213 5.72 0.63 13.90
C ARG A 213 4.41 -0.13 13.74
N VAL A 214 4.38 -1.00 12.73
CA VAL A 214 3.21 -1.81 12.40
C VAL A 214 2.96 -2.86 13.48
N LEU A 215 4.02 -3.55 13.92
CA LEU A 215 3.93 -4.53 15.01
C LEU A 215 3.53 -3.89 16.34
N SER A 216 4.11 -2.72 16.67
CA SER A 216 3.75 -1.94 17.85
C SER A 216 2.26 -1.57 17.86
N PHE A 217 1.69 -1.15 16.73
CA PHE A 217 0.25 -0.90 16.65
C PHE A 217 -0.59 -2.16 16.93
N LEU A 218 -0.14 -3.33 16.48
CA LEU A 218 -0.86 -4.59 16.65
C LEU A 218 -0.90 -5.12 18.07
N LEU A 219 -0.02 -4.64 18.95
CA LEU A 219 -0.04 -5.00 20.35
C LEU A 219 -1.20 -4.37 21.13
N LEU A 220 -1.98 -3.47 20.50
CA LEU A 220 -3.14 -2.79 21.08
C LEU A 220 -2.77 -1.87 22.29
N PRO A 221 -3.63 -0.90 22.66
CA PRO A 221 -3.31 0.11 23.69
C PRO A 221 -3.04 -0.44 25.10
N PHE A 222 -3.22 -1.74 25.32
CA PHE A 222 -2.95 -2.41 26.59
C PHE A 222 -1.45 -2.72 26.78
N HIS A 223 -0.62 -2.60 25.74
CA HIS A 223 0.82 -2.86 25.79
C HIS A 223 1.64 -1.56 25.84
N SER A 224 2.74 -1.56 26.59
CA SER A 224 3.66 -0.39 26.72
C SER A 224 4.39 -0.02 25.42
N ALA A 225 4.40 -0.93 24.45
CA ALA A 225 5.01 -0.75 23.14
C ALA A 225 4.00 -0.30 22.07
N PHE A 226 2.75 0.01 22.46
CA PHE A 226 1.68 0.38 21.55
C PHE A 226 1.94 1.71 20.85
N ASP A 227 1.99 1.70 19.52
CA ASP A 227 2.17 2.91 18.71
C ASP A 227 0.87 3.26 17.96
N PRO A 228 0.17 4.37 18.30
CA PRO A 228 -1.09 4.75 17.66
C PRO A 228 -0.92 5.34 16.24
N SER A 229 0.31 5.47 15.71
CA SER A 229 0.59 6.09 14.41
C SER A 229 -0.24 5.51 13.26
N LEU A 230 -0.47 4.18 13.24
CA LEU A 230 -1.29 3.56 12.18
C LEU A 230 -2.77 3.99 12.25
N ALA A 231 -3.31 4.28 13.43
CA ALA A 231 -4.67 4.81 13.57
C ALA A 231 -4.77 6.22 13.00
N PHE A 232 -3.78 7.09 13.26
CA PHE A 232 -3.73 8.43 12.65
C PHE A 232 -3.62 8.36 11.13
N LEU A 233 -2.83 7.41 10.61
CA LEU A 233 -2.81 7.16 9.16
C LEU A 233 -4.17 6.74 8.63
N ALA A 234 -4.84 5.79 9.29
CA ALA A 234 -6.17 5.34 8.86
C ALA A 234 -7.19 6.47 8.91
N ALA A 235 -7.10 7.35 9.92
CA ALA A 235 -7.93 8.54 10.07
C ALA A 235 -7.68 9.59 8.98
N GLY A 236 -6.47 9.67 8.42
CA GLY A 236 -6.18 10.50 7.24
C GLY A 236 -6.62 9.84 5.93
N ALA A 237 -6.37 8.53 5.79
CA ALA A 237 -6.56 7.81 4.53
C ALA A 237 -8.03 7.46 4.24
N LEU A 238 -8.75 6.89 5.21
CA LEU A 238 -10.09 6.35 4.97
C LEU A 238 -11.12 7.45 4.68
N PRO A 239 -11.24 8.53 5.49
CA PRO A 239 -12.22 9.58 5.21
C PRO A 239 -11.97 10.26 3.86
N VAL A 240 -10.71 10.58 3.55
CA VAL A 240 -10.35 11.19 2.26
C VAL A 240 -10.68 10.23 1.11
N SER A 241 -10.31 8.96 1.22
CA SER A 241 -10.63 7.96 0.19
C SER A 241 -12.14 7.74 0.03
N ILE A 242 -12.92 7.77 1.11
CA ILE A 242 -14.39 7.71 1.08
C ILE A 242 -14.94 8.93 0.35
N ILE A 243 -14.52 10.15 0.73
CA ILE A 243 -15.01 11.38 0.09
C ILE A 243 -14.68 11.38 -1.40
N LEU A 244 -13.43 11.10 -1.75
CA LEU A 244 -12.99 11.03 -3.14
C LEU A 244 -13.80 9.99 -3.92
N TYR A 245 -13.99 8.79 -3.37
CA TYR A 245 -14.75 7.75 -4.07
C TYR A 245 -16.25 8.07 -4.19
N GLN A 246 -16.89 8.57 -3.14
CA GLN A 246 -18.34 8.78 -3.15
C GLN A 246 -18.74 10.02 -3.95
N PHE A 247 -17.97 11.10 -3.87
CA PHE A 247 -18.30 12.37 -4.52
C PHE A 247 -17.63 12.55 -5.89
N TYR A 248 -16.47 11.91 -6.13
CA TYR A 248 -15.64 12.18 -7.31
C TYR A 248 -15.33 10.95 -8.18
N ARG A 249 -15.97 9.79 -7.96
CA ARG A 249 -15.76 8.57 -8.80
C ARG A 249 -16.10 8.76 -10.29
N GLY A 250 -16.98 9.70 -10.64
CA GLY A 250 -17.37 9.93 -12.03
C GLY A 250 -18.09 8.73 -12.68
N SER A 251 -18.01 8.61 -14.00
CA SER A 251 -18.56 7.49 -14.77
C SER A 251 -17.64 6.26 -14.70
N GLU A 252 -18.17 5.05 -14.87
CA GLU A 252 -17.37 3.80 -14.94
C GLU A 252 -16.57 3.67 -16.25
N LYS A 253 -16.03 4.78 -16.76
CA LYS A 253 -15.21 4.86 -17.97
C LYS A 253 -13.91 5.59 -17.64
N PRO A 254 -12.74 4.95 -17.79
CA PRO A 254 -11.46 5.58 -17.47
C PRO A 254 -11.12 6.71 -18.45
N LEU A 255 -10.58 7.82 -17.92
CA LEU A 255 -10.28 9.03 -18.72
C LEU A 255 -9.24 8.78 -19.82
N LEU A 256 -8.24 7.93 -19.55
CA LEU A 256 -7.16 7.57 -20.50
C LEU A 256 -7.51 6.36 -21.38
N GLY A 257 -8.77 5.94 -21.40
CA GLY A 257 -9.27 4.77 -22.14
C GLY A 257 -8.84 3.43 -21.51
N GLY A 258 -9.39 2.32 -22.00
CA GLY A 258 -9.17 0.98 -21.43
C GLY A 258 -10.34 0.45 -20.58
N ALA A 259 -10.11 -0.70 -19.91
CA ALA A 259 -11.16 -1.40 -19.18
C ALA A 259 -11.31 -0.91 -17.72
N TRP A 260 -12.55 -0.66 -17.31
CA TRP A 260 -12.88 -0.40 -15.91
C TRP A 260 -12.75 -1.68 -15.09
N SER A 261 -11.67 -1.77 -14.31
CA SER A 261 -11.24 -2.98 -13.60
C SER A 261 -11.65 -2.96 -12.11
N VAL A 262 -12.70 -2.22 -11.75
CA VAL A 262 -13.20 -2.16 -10.37
C VAL A 262 -14.16 -3.33 -10.12
N PRO A 263 -13.89 -4.19 -9.12
CA PRO A 263 -14.79 -5.29 -8.80
C PRO A 263 -16.15 -4.75 -8.33
N LYS A 264 -17.23 -5.18 -8.97
CA LYS A 264 -18.63 -4.78 -8.62
C LYS A 264 -19.17 -5.45 -7.35
N GLY A 265 -18.50 -6.50 -6.88
CA GLY A 265 -18.87 -7.28 -5.71
C GLY A 265 -18.25 -8.67 -5.79
N GLY A 266 -18.39 -9.47 -4.73
CA GLY A 266 -17.99 -10.87 -4.71
C GLY A 266 -18.54 -11.56 -3.47
N PRO A 267 -18.75 -12.89 -3.51
CA PRO A 267 -19.23 -13.63 -2.36
C PRO A 267 -18.24 -13.57 -1.20
N ILE A 268 -18.76 -13.69 0.02
CA ILE A 268 -17.98 -13.94 1.22
C ILE A 268 -17.91 -15.47 1.35
N ASP A 269 -16.83 -16.05 0.86
CA ASP A 269 -16.59 -17.49 0.86
C ASP A 269 -15.49 -17.89 1.85
N ALA A 270 -15.37 -19.19 2.11
CA ALA A 270 -14.31 -19.71 2.97
C ALA A 270 -12.91 -19.35 2.44
N LYS A 271 -12.75 -19.28 1.10
CA LYS A 271 -11.50 -18.89 0.45
C LYS A 271 -11.05 -17.48 0.85
N LEU A 272 -11.97 -16.52 0.87
CA LEU A 272 -11.71 -15.15 1.33
C LEU A 272 -11.26 -15.12 2.79
N ILE A 273 -12.01 -15.80 3.68
CA ILE A 273 -11.76 -15.77 5.12
C ILE A 273 -10.42 -16.45 5.45
N ILE A 274 -10.17 -17.64 4.89
CA ILE A 274 -8.91 -18.38 5.07
C ILE A 274 -7.74 -17.57 4.50
N GLY A 275 -7.90 -17.00 3.30
CA GLY A 275 -6.88 -16.16 2.68
C GLY A 275 -6.56 -14.92 3.51
N ALA A 276 -7.58 -14.23 4.03
CA ALA A 276 -7.40 -13.08 4.91
C ALA A 276 -6.73 -13.48 6.23
N ALA A 277 -7.13 -14.60 6.84
CA ALA A 277 -6.52 -15.11 8.05
C ALA A 277 -5.03 -15.39 7.86
N ILE A 278 -4.65 -16.12 6.81
CA ILE A 278 -3.26 -16.42 6.42
C ILE A 278 -2.46 -15.13 6.18
N PHE A 279 -3.04 -14.17 5.46
CA PHE A 279 -2.41 -12.87 5.25
C PHE A 279 -2.13 -12.16 6.57
N GLY A 280 -3.10 -12.15 7.49
CA GLY A 280 -2.94 -11.54 8.80
C GLY A 280 -1.89 -12.23 9.66
N VAL A 281 -1.77 -13.56 9.60
CA VAL A 281 -0.66 -14.29 10.26
C VAL A 281 0.69 -13.82 9.72
N GLY A 282 0.89 -13.87 8.39
CA GLY A 282 2.15 -13.41 7.79
C GLY A 282 2.46 -11.94 8.09
N TRP A 283 1.44 -11.09 8.08
CA TRP A 283 1.57 -9.67 8.40
C TRP A 283 1.90 -9.44 9.88
N GLY A 284 1.26 -10.14 10.82
CA GLY A 284 1.56 -10.06 12.26
C GLY A 284 2.92 -10.69 12.64
N MET A 285 3.46 -11.59 11.81
CA MET A 285 4.79 -12.16 12.01
C MET A 285 5.92 -11.15 11.78
N ALA A 286 5.81 -10.30 10.76
CA ALA A 286 6.91 -9.41 10.36
C ALA A 286 6.56 -7.93 10.32
N GLY A 287 5.28 -7.56 10.38
CA GLY A 287 4.81 -6.17 10.27
C GLY A 287 4.97 -5.58 8.87
N ILE A 288 5.13 -6.42 7.83
CA ILE A 288 5.43 -5.97 6.46
C ILE A 288 4.24 -6.28 5.54
N CYS A 289 3.78 -5.26 4.83
CA CYS A 289 2.83 -5.39 3.72
C CYS A 289 3.56 -5.28 2.37
N PRO A 290 2.97 -5.77 1.26
CA PRO A 290 3.60 -5.68 -0.07
C PRO A 290 4.01 -4.26 -0.48
N GLY A 291 3.25 -3.23 -0.10
CA GLY A 291 3.59 -1.82 -0.36
C GLY A 291 4.90 -1.40 0.32
N PRO A 292 4.94 -1.37 1.67
CA PRO A 292 6.17 -1.16 2.43
C PRO A 292 7.35 -2.04 1.99
N GLY A 293 7.10 -3.31 1.66
CA GLY A 293 8.12 -4.23 1.17
C GLY A 293 8.77 -3.76 -0.14
N LEU A 294 7.99 -3.31 -1.12
CA LEU A 294 8.49 -2.75 -2.38
C LEU A 294 9.26 -1.43 -2.17
N VAL A 295 8.75 -0.55 -1.30
CA VAL A 295 9.42 0.72 -0.97
C VAL A 295 10.76 0.45 -0.30
N ASN A 296 10.79 -0.46 0.69
CA ASN A 296 12.03 -0.83 1.37
C ASN A 296 13.03 -1.53 0.45
N PHE A 297 12.56 -2.34 -0.49
CA PHE A 297 13.44 -2.89 -1.52
C PHE A 297 14.07 -1.79 -2.38
N GLY A 298 13.29 -0.79 -2.81
CA GLY A 298 13.83 0.40 -3.48
C GLY A 298 14.87 1.13 -2.63
N ARG A 299 14.56 1.40 -1.35
CA ARG A 299 15.50 2.02 -0.40
C ARG A 299 16.77 1.19 -0.24
N ALA A 300 16.66 -0.13 -0.21
CA ALA A 300 17.79 -1.04 -0.07
C ALA A 300 18.73 -0.99 -1.29
N LEU A 301 18.17 -0.93 -2.49
CA LEU A 301 18.94 -0.77 -3.73
C LEU A 301 19.74 0.54 -3.75
N ALA A 302 19.12 1.65 -3.32
CA ALA A 302 19.78 2.96 -3.29
C ALA A 302 20.78 3.11 -2.13
N GLY A 303 20.44 2.59 -0.95
CA GLY A 303 21.24 2.72 0.27
C GLY A 303 22.31 1.65 0.44
N GLY A 304 22.34 0.61 -0.42
CA GLY A 304 23.33 -0.47 -0.37
C GLY A 304 23.20 -1.42 0.83
N ALA A 305 22.17 -1.30 1.66
CA ALA A 305 21.97 -2.07 2.89
C ALA A 305 20.62 -2.78 2.89
N GLY A 306 20.58 -4.02 3.40
CA GLY A 306 19.32 -4.77 3.56
C GLY A 306 18.73 -5.36 2.27
N ILE A 307 19.49 -5.38 1.17
CA ILE A 307 19.02 -5.90 -0.14
C ILE A 307 18.62 -7.37 -0.04
N GLY A 308 19.46 -8.22 0.54
CA GLY A 308 19.20 -9.66 0.67
C GLY A 308 17.88 -9.97 1.38
N PRO A 309 17.67 -9.47 2.61
CA PRO A 309 16.40 -9.65 3.33
C PRO A 309 15.18 -9.10 2.59
N ALA A 310 15.27 -7.90 2.00
CA ALA A 310 14.15 -7.29 1.28
C ALA A 310 13.80 -8.07 0.00
N ALA A 311 14.82 -8.48 -0.76
CA ALA A 311 14.65 -9.31 -1.95
C ALA A 311 14.10 -10.70 -1.61
N GLY A 312 14.62 -11.32 -0.55
CA GLY A 312 14.15 -12.62 -0.06
C GLY A 312 12.68 -12.57 0.37
N TRP A 313 12.28 -11.52 1.08
CA TRP A 313 10.88 -11.31 1.46
C TRP A 313 9.97 -11.15 0.23
N LEU A 314 10.35 -10.32 -0.75
CA LEU A 314 9.58 -10.13 -1.98
C LEU A 314 9.51 -11.40 -2.83
N ALA A 315 10.60 -12.15 -2.92
CA ALA A 315 10.64 -13.43 -3.60
C ALA A 315 9.69 -14.43 -2.92
N ALA A 316 9.66 -14.47 -1.59
CA ALA A 316 8.71 -15.32 -0.86
C ALA A 316 7.25 -14.89 -1.10
N VAL A 317 6.95 -13.59 -1.13
CA VAL A 317 5.61 -13.07 -1.51
C VAL A 317 5.22 -13.51 -2.93
N ALA A 318 6.15 -13.42 -3.88
CA ALA A 318 5.94 -13.85 -5.25
C ALA A 318 5.63 -15.36 -5.33
N VAL A 319 6.44 -16.19 -4.68
CA VAL A 319 6.27 -17.65 -4.63
C VAL A 319 4.94 -18.02 -3.98
N GLY A 320 4.64 -17.46 -2.80
CA GLY A 320 3.37 -17.72 -2.11
C GLY A 320 2.16 -17.32 -2.96
N GLY A 321 2.22 -16.18 -3.65
CA GLY A 321 1.14 -15.73 -4.53
C GLY A 321 0.99 -16.54 -5.83
N LEU A 322 2.03 -17.25 -6.27
CA LEU A 322 1.96 -18.13 -7.44
C LEU A 322 1.40 -19.53 -7.10
N LEU A 323 1.53 -19.96 -5.84
CA LEU A 323 1.07 -21.27 -5.36
C LEU A 323 -0.37 -21.27 -4.83
N ALA A 324 -1.02 -20.10 -4.71
CA ALA A 324 -2.42 -19.91 -4.28
C ALA A 324 -3.42 -19.93 -5.45
#